data_AF-A0A0H2REE4-F1
#
_entry.id   AF-A0A0H2REE4-F1
#
_cell.length_a   1.000
_cell.length_b   1.000
_cell.length_c   1.000
_cell.angle_alpha   90.00
_cell.angle_beta   90.00
_cell.angle_gamma   90.00
#
_symmetry.space_group_name_H-M   'P 1'
#
loop_
_entity.id
_entity.type
_entity.pdbx_description
1 polymer ?
#
loop_
_entity_poly.entity_id
_entity_poly.type
_entity_poly.pdbx_seq_one_letter_code
_entity_poly.pdbx_strand_id
1 'polypeptide(L)'
;MKNKNKTTKFPAARIKKIMQKDDEVGKVAQATPVVISKALELFLGDLVDCAAAVTKERGSKRVEAYHLKHAVETTDMMDFLREIFASVPDPSAGGTIDLEAEKEAGKRRRKAPGEPRKKRKKKGEPADEEDEDAGQAPAPDTGGTSGRDEEMDSDVDSD
;
A
#
# COMPACT_ATOMS: atom_id res chain seq x y z
N MET A 1 25.68 10.84 29.63
CA MET A 1 25.16 9.51 29.21
C MET A 1 24.27 9.70 27.98
N LYS A 2 24.55 9.06 26.83
CA LYS A 2 23.62 9.06 25.68
C LYS A 2 22.79 7.77 25.73
N ASN A 3 21.50 7.90 26.03
CA ASN A 3 20.63 6.74 26.31
C ASN A 3 20.28 5.99 25.02
N LYS A 4 20.92 4.83 24.79
CA LYS A 4 20.82 4.05 23.54
C LYS A 4 19.51 3.24 23.38
N ASN A 5 18.53 3.40 24.27
CA ASN A 5 17.47 2.40 24.50
C ASN A 5 16.03 2.92 24.32
N LYS A 6 15.81 3.96 23.49
CA LYS A 6 14.45 4.48 23.16
C LYS A 6 14.19 4.64 21.65
N THR A 7 14.89 3.89 20.82
CA THR A 7 14.61 3.82 19.37
C THR A 7 13.46 2.84 19.12
N THR A 8 12.25 3.36 18.97
CA THR A 8 11.05 2.57 18.61
C THR A 8 11.05 2.24 17.13
N LYS A 9 10.53 1.07 16.72
CA LYS A 9 10.40 0.74 15.29
C LYS A 9 9.34 1.60 14.59
N PHE A 10 8.32 2.05 15.32
CA PHE A 10 7.27 2.91 14.81
C PHE A 10 7.43 4.36 15.30
N PRO A 11 7.18 5.38 14.46
CA PRO A 11 7.26 6.78 14.88
C PRO A 11 6.18 7.13 15.91
N ALA A 12 6.61 7.54 17.11
CA ALA A 12 5.71 7.92 18.21
C ALA A 12 4.67 8.98 17.82
N ALA A 13 5.04 9.96 16.97
CA ALA A 13 4.13 10.97 16.46
C ALA A 13 3.02 10.39 15.55
N ARG A 14 3.30 9.32 14.79
CA ARG A 14 2.29 8.65 13.96
C ARG A 14 1.33 7.83 14.81
N ILE A 15 1.85 7.13 15.83
CA ILE A 15 1.02 6.42 16.82
C ILE A 15 0.09 7.41 17.53
N LYS A 16 0.61 8.52 18.07
CA LYS A 16 -0.20 9.55 18.71
C LYS A 16 -1.31 10.09 17.78
N LYS A 17 -0.99 10.37 16.51
CA LYS A 17 -1.99 10.81 15.50
C LYS A 17 -3.06 9.76 15.17
N ILE A 18 -2.80 8.47 15.41
CA ILE A 18 -3.79 7.40 15.22
C ILE A 18 -4.63 7.24 16.49
N MET A 19 -4.02 7.29 17.68
CA MET A 19 -4.72 7.28 18.96
C MET A 19 -5.75 8.43 19.05
N GLN A 20 -5.35 9.64 18.69
CA GLN A 20 -6.22 10.83 18.70
C GLN A 20 -7.13 10.95 17.47
N LYS A 21 -7.43 9.83 16.80
CA LYS A 21 -8.61 9.73 15.91
C LYS A 21 -9.87 9.32 16.68
N ASP A 22 -9.68 8.78 17.88
CA ASP A 22 -10.72 8.51 18.84
C ASP A 22 -10.93 9.81 19.64
N ASP A 23 -12.14 10.36 19.59
CA ASP A 23 -12.50 11.63 20.22
C ASP A 23 -12.47 11.56 21.75
N GLU A 24 -12.54 10.36 22.34
CA GLU A 24 -12.38 10.15 23.78
C GLU A 24 -10.90 10.26 24.23
N VAL A 25 -9.95 10.20 23.29
CA VAL A 25 -8.51 10.23 23.58
C VAL A 25 -7.94 11.65 23.58
N GLY A 26 -8.00 12.28 24.75
CA GLY A 26 -7.44 13.61 25.02
C GLY A 26 -5.89 13.70 25.03
N LYS A 27 -5.32 14.27 26.09
CA LYS A 27 -3.86 14.52 26.18
C LYS A 27 -3.08 13.22 26.47
N VAL A 28 -2.36 12.71 25.48
CA VAL A 28 -1.52 11.51 25.61
C VAL A 28 -0.13 11.82 26.20
N ALA A 29 0.28 11.07 27.23
CA ALA A 29 1.61 11.16 27.85
C ALA A 29 2.73 10.66 26.91
N GLN A 30 3.93 11.24 27.00
CA GLN A 30 5.05 10.94 26.07
C GLN A 30 5.52 9.47 26.11
N ALA A 31 5.33 8.77 27.22
CA ALA A 31 5.68 7.35 27.32
C ALA A 31 4.68 6.43 26.59
N THR A 32 3.41 6.81 26.47
CA THR A 32 2.35 5.92 25.96
C THR A 32 2.56 5.50 24.51
N PRO A 33 2.87 6.39 23.54
CA PRO A 33 3.17 5.99 22.16
C PRO A 33 4.43 5.12 22.04
N VAL A 34 5.39 5.26 22.97
CA VAL A 34 6.63 4.46 23.00
C VAL A 34 6.34 3.02 23.41
N VAL A 35 5.50 2.82 24.44
CA VAL A 35 5.05 1.48 24.87
C VAL A 35 4.17 0.84 23.80
N ILE A 36 3.24 1.59 23.19
CA ILE A 36 2.40 1.10 22.10
C ILE A 36 3.25 0.67 20.90
N SER A 37 4.33 1.38 20.55
CA SER A 37 5.24 0.89 19.50
C SER A 37 5.82 -0.49 19.83
N LYS A 38 6.16 -0.76 21.09
CA LYS A 38 6.71 -2.06 21.48
C LYS A 38 5.64 -3.15 21.48
N ALA A 39 4.40 -2.82 21.88
CA ALA A 39 3.25 -3.73 21.75
C ALA A 39 2.97 -4.07 20.28
N LEU A 40 2.97 -3.08 19.38
CA LEU A 40 2.80 -3.28 17.93
C LEU A 40 3.90 -4.15 17.32
N GLU A 41 5.16 -4.02 17.77
CA GLU A 41 6.25 -4.91 17.35
C GLU A 41 5.99 -6.37 17.73
N LEU A 42 5.46 -6.63 18.93
CA LEU A 42 5.16 -7.98 19.41
C LEU A 42 3.92 -8.56 18.72
N PHE A 43 2.85 -7.76 18.62
CA PHE A 43 1.60 -8.12 17.94
C PHE A 43 1.81 -8.47 16.46
N LEU A 44 2.63 -7.72 15.73
CA LEU A 44 2.93 -8.03 14.32
C LEU A 44 3.81 -9.28 14.18
N GLY A 45 4.62 -9.63 15.18
CA GLY A 45 5.30 -10.92 15.24
C GLY A 45 4.30 -12.06 15.41
N ASP A 46 3.46 -11.98 16.44
CA ASP A 46 2.43 -12.97 16.78
C ASP A 46 1.45 -13.23 15.62
N LEU A 47 0.95 -12.16 14.97
CA LEU A 47 0.09 -12.27 13.78
C LEU A 47 0.77 -13.00 12.62
N VAL A 48 2.07 -12.76 12.39
CA VAL A 48 2.85 -13.43 11.35
C VAL A 48 3.14 -14.89 11.73
N ASP A 49 3.41 -15.19 12.99
CA ASP A 49 3.66 -16.55 13.48
C ASP A 49 2.39 -17.41 13.41
N CYS A 50 1.22 -16.87 13.80
CA CYS A 50 -0.08 -17.52 13.60
C CYS A 50 -0.37 -17.79 12.12
N ALA A 51 -0.20 -16.79 11.25
CA ALA A 51 -0.38 -16.97 9.80
C ALA A 51 0.61 -17.98 9.20
N ALA A 52 1.86 -18.03 9.69
CA ALA A 52 2.86 -19.01 9.28
C ALA A 52 2.58 -20.42 9.80
N ALA A 53 1.95 -20.56 10.97
CA ALA A 53 1.47 -21.84 11.49
C ALA A 53 0.36 -22.41 10.57
N VAL A 54 -0.68 -21.62 10.28
CA VAL A 54 -1.76 -22.01 9.35
C VAL A 54 -1.21 -22.31 7.95
N THR A 55 -0.22 -21.54 7.47
CA THR A 55 0.46 -21.79 6.19
C THR A 55 1.09 -23.19 6.14
N LYS A 56 1.77 -23.61 7.22
CA LYS A 56 2.38 -24.94 7.33
C LYS A 56 1.34 -26.05 7.45
N GLU A 57 0.30 -25.83 8.25
CA GLU A 57 -0.82 -26.77 8.46
C GLU A 57 -1.53 -27.09 7.14
N ARG A 58 -1.81 -26.06 6.32
CA ARG A 58 -2.39 -26.22 4.98
C ARG A 58 -1.41 -26.76 3.93
N GLY A 59 -0.19 -27.14 4.33
CA GLY A 59 0.86 -27.68 3.46
C GLY A 59 1.62 -26.64 2.63
N SER A 60 1.24 -25.36 2.67
CA SER A 60 1.86 -24.34 1.84
C SER A 60 3.27 -23.93 2.32
N LYS A 61 4.07 -23.40 1.39
CA LYS A 61 5.37 -22.75 1.68
C LYS A 61 5.31 -21.23 1.53
N ARG A 62 4.14 -20.68 1.23
CA ARG A 62 3.90 -19.27 0.94
C ARG A 62 2.76 -18.76 1.81
N VAL A 63 3.03 -17.74 2.61
CA VAL A 63 1.98 -17.01 3.34
C VAL A 63 1.17 -16.22 2.32
N GLU A 64 -0.16 -16.30 2.43
CA GLU A 64 -1.13 -15.71 1.50
C GLU A 64 -2.32 -15.17 2.29
N ALA A 65 -3.15 -14.32 1.69
CA ALA A 65 -4.15 -13.54 2.44
C ALA A 65 -5.16 -14.40 3.22
N TYR A 66 -5.58 -15.56 2.68
CA TYR A 66 -6.48 -16.47 3.39
C TYR A 66 -5.83 -17.19 4.58
N HIS A 67 -4.50 -17.35 4.60
CA HIS A 67 -3.80 -17.85 5.78
C HIS A 67 -3.92 -16.87 6.96
N LEU A 68 -3.85 -15.55 6.69
CA LEU A 68 -4.13 -14.53 7.71
C LEU A 68 -5.60 -14.52 8.13
N LYS A 69 -6.54 -14.60 7.16
CA LYS A 69 -7.98 -14.70 7.47
C LYS A 69 -8.29 -15.84 8.44
N HIS A 70 -7.80 -17.04 8.14
CA HIS A 70 -8.03 -18.21 8.98
C HIS A 70 -7.34 -18.11 10.36
N ALA A 71 -6.12 -17.54 10.42
CA ALA A 71 -5.46 -17.25 11.70
C ALA A 71 -6.27 -16.28 12.58
N VAL A 72 -6.88 -15.26 11.97
CA VAL A 72 -7.77 -14.28 12.63
C VAL A 72 -9.12 -14.87 13.02
N GLU A 73 -9.65 -15.81 12.24
CA GLU A 73 -10.88 -16.53 12.57
C GLU A 73 -10.67 -17.50 13.75
N THR A 74 -9.53 -18.20 13.79
CA THR A 74 -9.20 -19.22 14.82
C THR A 74 -8.57 -18.67 16.11
N THR A 75 -8.08 -17.42 16.13
CA THR A 75 -7.45 -16.81 17.30
C THR A 75 -8.36 -15.77 17.94
N ASP A 76 -8.99 -16.09 19.07
CA ASP A 76 -9.97 -15.19 19.72
C ASP A 76 -9.37 -13.81 20.07
N MET A 77 -8.10 -13.74 20.47
CA MET A 77 -7.37 -12.49 20.74
C MET A 77 -7.17 -11.59 19.50
N MET A 78 -7.50 -12.07 18.30
CA MET A 78 -7.40 -11.35 17.03
C MET A 78 -8.76 -11.01 16.42
N ASP A 79 -9.86 -11.18 17.17
CA ASP A 79 -11.23 -10.98 16.71
C ASP A 79 -11.50 -9.58 16.09
N PHE A 80 -10.86 -8.54 16.62
CA PHE A 80 -10.88 -7.16 16.12
C PHE A 80 -10.39 -6.99 14.67
N LEU A 81 -9.73 -8.00 14.10
CA LEU A 81 -9.32 -8.03 12.69
C LEU A 81 -10.35 -8.71 11.78
N ARG A 82 -11.35 -9.43 12.32
CA ARG A 82 -12.26 -10.28 11.53
C ARG A 82 -13.00 -9.50 10.44
N GLU A 83 -13.48 -8.30 10.73
CA GLU A 83 -14.14 -7.43 9.75
C GLU A 83 -13.20 -7.04 8.58
N ILE A 84 -11.93 -6.72 8.89
CA ILE A 84 -10.91 -6.35 7.90
C ILE A 84 -10.62 -7.51 6.94
N PHE A 85 -10.59 -8.75 7.45
CA PHE A 85 -10.31 -9.95 6.66
C PHE A 85 -11.55 -10.63 6.06
N ALA A 86 -12.78 -10.25 6.44
CA ALA A 86 -14.01 -10.90 6.02
C ALA A 86 -14.12 -11.05 4.49
N SER A 87 -13.74 -10.00 3.75
CA SER A 87 -13.79 -9.94 2.29
C SER A 87 -12.75 -10.82 1.56
N VAL A 88 -11.75 -11.37 2.26
CA VAL A 88 -10.70 -12.18 1.63
C VAL A 88 -11.26 -13.54 1.20
N PRO A 89 -11.15 -13.93 -0.08
CA PRO A 89 -11.56 -15.26 -0.54
C PRO A 89 -10.58 -16.33 -0.03
N ASP A 90 -11.11 -17.42 0.55
CA ASP A 90 -10.34 -18.64 0.80
C ASP A 90 -10.61 -19.65 -0.33
N PRO A 91 -9.67 -19.86 -1.27
CA PRO A 91 -9.85 -20.79 -2.39
C PRO A 91 -9.91 -22.26 -1.94
N SER A 92 -9.49 -22.55 -0.70
CA SER A 92 -9.54 -23.89 -0.11
C SER A 92 -10.71 -24.09 0.85
N ALA A 93 -11.50 -23.04 1.13
CA ALA A 93 -12.65 -23.07 2.04
C ALA A 93 -12.38 -23.77 3.39
N GLY A 94 -11.24 -23.51 4.03
CA GLY A 94 -10.80 -24.18 5.26
C GLY A 94 -9.89 -25.40 5.07
N GLY A 95 -9.80 -25.97 3.87
CA GLY A 95 -9.03 -27.20 3.58
C GLY A 95 -7.50 -27.03 3.48
N THR A 96 -6.83 -28.17 3.30
CA THR A 96 -5.41 -28.27 2.95
C THR A 96 -5.18 -28.07 1.45
N ILE A 97 -4.11 -27.37 1.08
CA ILE A 97 -3.75 -27.14 -0.32
C ILE A 97 -2.81 -28.25 -0.79
N ASP A 98 -3.22 -29.01 -1.80
CA ASP A 98 -2.33 -29.99 -2.42
C ASP A 98 -1.21 -29.28 -3.22
N LEU A 99 0.00 -29.37 -2.67
CA LEU A 99 1.23 -28.84 -3.25
C LEU A 99 1.53 -29.37 -4.65
N GLU A 100 1.11 -30.59 -4.99
CA GLU A 100 1.30 -31.16 -6.34
C GLU A 100 0.39 -30.45 -7.35
N ALA A 101 -0.88 -30.22 -6.97
CA ALA A 101 -1.87 -29.53 -7.80
C ALA A 101 -1.51 -28.06 -8.10
N GLU A 102 -0.97 -27.33 -7.11
CA GLU A 102 -0.53 -25.94 -7.31
C GLU A 102 0.68 -25.86 -8.27
N LYS A 103 1.60 -26.82 -8.15
CA LYS A 103 2.80 -26.95 -9.00
C LYS A 103 2.47 -27.37 -10.43
N GLU A 104 1.44 -28.21 -10.61
CA GLU A 104 0.79 -28.51 -11.89
C GLU A 104 0.16 -27.23 -12.51
N ALA A 105 -0.66 -26.50 -11.76
CA ALA A 105 -1.33 -25.29 -12.24
C ALA A 105 -0.34 -24.19 -12.65
N GLY A 106 0.73 -24.00 -11.86
CA GLY A 106 1.84 -23.10 -12.17
C GLY A 106 2.61 -23.50 -13.44
N LYS A 107 2.80 -24.80 -13.68
CA LYS A 107 3.37 -25.31 -14.94
C LYS A 107 2.43 -25.08 -16.12
N ARG A 108 1.12 -25.36 -15.99
CA ARG A 108 0.12 -25.13 -17.06
C ARG A 108 0.06 -23.66 -17.47
N ARG A 109 0.07 -22.72 -16.51
CA ARG A 109 0.16 -21.27 -16.76
C ARG A 109 1.46 -20.83 -17.46
N ARG A 110 2.58 -21.52 -17.26
CA ARG A 110 3.87 -21.26 -17.94
C ARG A 110 4.02 -21.97 -19.29
N LYS A 111 3.15 -22.94 -19.61
CA LYS A 111 3.23 -23.77 -20.83
C LYS A 111 2.15 -23.40 -21.87
N ALA A 112 1.31 -22.40 -21.60
CA ALA A 112 0.41 -21.84 -22.61
C ALA A 112 1.23 -21.12 -23.70
N PRO A 113 1.22 -21.59 -24.97
CA PRO A 113 1.88 -20.87 -26.06
C PRO A 113 1.12 -19.58 -26.34
N GLY A 114 1.86 -18.50 -26.66
CA GLY A 114 1.31 -17.15 -26.67
C GLY A 114 0.18 -16.95 -27.67
N GLU A 115 -0.92 -16.38 -27.20
CA GLU A 115 -1.97 -15.85 -28.06
C GLU A 115 -1.45 -14.58 -28.76
N PRO A 116 -1.38 -14.54 -30.10
CA PRO A 116 -0.73 -13.44 -30.80
C PRO A 116 -1.63 -12.21 -30.80
N ARG A 117 -1.26 -11.18 -30.00
CA ARG A 117 -1.78 -9.81 -30.16
C ARG A 117 -1.56 -9.35 -31.61
N LYS A 118 -2.59 -9.47 -32.45
CA LYS A 118 -2.58 -9.05 -33.85
C LYS A 118 -2.32 -7.54 -33.97
N LYS A 119 -1.06 -7.16 -34.21
CA LYS A 119 -0.70 -5.84 -34.74
C LYS A 119 -1.35 -5.69 -36.13
N ARG A 120 -2.46 -4.94 -36.24
CA ARG A 120 -2.94 -4.43 -37.55
C ARG A 120 -2.29 -3.06 -37.80
N LYS A 121 -1.35 -2.98 -38.75
CA LYS A 121 -0.70 -1.73 -39.16
C LYS A 121 -0.92 -1.45 -40.66
N LYS A 122 -1.91 -0.58 -40.91
CA LYS A 122 -2.23 0.32 -42.05
C LYS A 122 -1.42 0.27 -43.39
N LYS A 123 -2.14 0.19 -44.52
CA LYS A 123 -2.03 0.89 -45.85
C LYS A 123 -2.60 -0.01 -46.99
N GLY A 124 -3.22 0.45 -48.08
CA GLY A 124 -3.72 1.77 -48.55
C GLY A 124 -4.60 1.55 -49.81
N GLU A 125 -5.71 2.30 -49.99
CA GLU A 125 -5.90 3.40 -51.00
C GLU A 125 -6.37 2.91 -52.39
N PRO A 126 -7.04 3.76 -53.22
CA PRO A 126 -7.56 5.13 -52.97
C PRO A 126 -8.92 5.09 -52.18
N ALA A 127 -9.90 6.01 -52.19
CA ALA A 127 -10.23 7.21 -52.99
C ALA A 127 -11.22 8.15 -52.23
N ASP A 128 -11.65 9.33 -52.69
CA ASP A 128 -11.04 10.50 -53.40
C ASP A 128 -12.11 11.64 -53.46
N GLU A 129 -11.69 12.91 -53.65
CA GLU A 129 -12.47 14.17 -53.89
C GLU A 129 -13.52 14.61 -52.83
N GLU A 130 -13.62 15.87 -52.38
CA GLU A 130 -12.93 17.14 -52.70
C GLU A 130 -12.10 17.64 -51.46
N ASP A 131 -11.73 18.95 -51.36
CA ASP A 131 -10.80 19.51 -50.35
C ASP A 131 -11.21 20.98 -49.93
N GLU A 132 -10.25 21.90 -49.72
CA GLU A 132 -10.33 23.28 -49.16
C GLU A 132 -10.64 23.39 -47.64
N ASP A 133 -9.94 24.19 -46.81
CA ASP A 133 -8.81 25.13 -46.99
C ASP A 133 -7.94 25.19 -45.70
N ALA A 134 -6.74 25.80 -45.79
CA ALA A 134 -5.77 26.30 -44.80
C ALA A 134 -5.99 26.06 -43.27
N GLY A 135 -4.95 25.89 -42.44
CA GLY A 135 -3.51 25.95 -42.69
C GLY A 135 -2.69 26.13 -41.39
N GLN A 136 -1.44 25.67 -41.42
CA GLN A 136 -0.29 26.10 -40.60
C GLN A 136 -0.47 26.40 -39.08
N ALA A 137 -0.09 25.44 -38.23
CA ALA A 137 0.43 25.73 -36.88
C ALA A 137 1.89 26.27 -37.00
N PRO A 138 2.41 27.10 -36.06
CA PRO A 138 2.59 26.73 -34.65
C PRO A 138 2.31 27.83 -33.60
N ALA A 139 2.52 27.51 -32.32
CA ALA A 139 2.36 28.41 -31.17
C ALA A 139 3.39 29.56 -31.12
N PRO A 140 3.08 30.65 -30.40
CA PRO A 140 4.08 31.51 -29.76
C PRO A 140 4.02 31.47 -28.22
N ASP A 141 5.13 31.92 -27.65
CA ASP A 141 5.47 31.99 -26.22
C ASP A 141 5.27 33.43 -25.67
N THR A 142 5.43 33.60 -24.35
CA THR A 142 5.66 34.84 -23.57
C THR A 142 4.50 35.82 -23.29
N GLY A 143 4.46 36.28 -22.03
CA GLY A 143 3.68 37.43 -21.55
C GLY A 143 2.97 37.16 -20.20
N GLY A 144 3.32 37.78 -19.06
CA GLY A 144 4.46 38.66 -18.77
C GLY A 144 4.14 39.77 -17.75
N THR A 145 4.37 39.52 -16.44
CA THR A 145 4.46 40.54 -15.35
C THR A 145 3.15 41.32 -15.04
N SER A 146 2.97 42.07 -13.95
CA SER A 146 3.87 42.58 -12.89
C SER A 146 3.14 42.73 -11.54
N GLY A 147 3.86 43.04 -10.44
CA GLY A 147 3.25 43.21 -9.11
C GLY A 147 4.22 43.19 -7.92
N ARG A 148 5.27 44.02 -7.98
CA ARG A 148 6.11 44.46 -6.83
C ARG A 148 5.35 45.66 -6.16
N ASP A 149 5.50 46.10 -4.91
CA ASP A 149 6.58 46.25 -3.93
C ASP A 149 5.95 46.06 -2.50
N GLU A 150 6.53 46.29 -1.30
CA GLU A 150 7.64 47.13 -0.81
C GLU A 150 8.39 46.45 0.36
N GLU A 151 9.62 46.92 0.61
CA GLU A 151 10.44 46.57 1.78
C GLU A 151 10.25 47.59 2.91
N MET A 152 10.45 47.19 4.17
CA MET A 152 10.71 48.15 5.25
C MET A 152 11.61 47.54 6.33
N ASP A 153 12.86 48.01 6.36
CA ASP A 153 13.81 47.83 7.46
C ASP A 153 13.33 48.52 8.75
N SER A 154 13.81 48.01 9.89
CA SER A 154 14.26 48.86 11.01
C SER A 154 15.04 48.05 12.04
N ASP A 155 16.36 48.27 12.09
CA ASP A 155 17.13 48.14 13.32
C ASP A 155 16.64 49.15 14.37
N VAL A 156 16.72 48.81 15.67
CA VAL A 156 17.04 49.74 16.78
C VAL A 156 17.43 48.96 18.05
N ASP A 157 18.74 48.90 18.26
CA ASP A 157 19.52 49.26 19.46
C ASP A 157 19.10 49.05 20.94
N SER A 158 20.15 48.75 21.73
CA SER A 158 20.39 49.00 23.17
C SER A 158 19.48 48.30 24.22
N ASP A 159 19.95 47.92 25.42
CA ASP A 159 21.19 48.23 26.18
C ASP A 159 21.79 46.95 26.80
#